data_AF-A0A925L5I7-F1
#
_entry.id   AF-A0A925L5I7-F1
#
_cell.length_a   1.000
_cell.length_b   1.000
_cell.length_c   1.000
_cell.angle_alpha   90.00
_cell.angle_beta   90.00
_cell.angle_gamma   90.00
#
_symmetry.space_group_name_H-M   'P 1'
#
loop_
_entity.id
_entity.type
_entity.pdbx_description
1 polymer ?
#
loop_
_entity_poly.entity_id
_entity_poly.type
_entity_poly.pdbx_seq_one_letter_code
_entity_poly.pdbx_strand_id
1 'polypeptide(L)' 'MGAEDFSYFLLEKPGCYFLIGNGDGSHRVGGHGMGPCMLHNPSYDFNDDLIPLGATLWVRLAHQWLAQPRG' A
#
# COMPACT_ATOMS: atom_id res chain seq x y z
N MET A 1 1.11 -3.14 -15.89
CA MET A 1 1.58 -4.16 -14.94
C MET A 1 3.03 -3.85 -14.62
N GLY A 2 3.34 -3.60 -13.35
CA GLY A 2 4.72 -3.44 -12.87
C GLY A 2 5.32 -4.80 -12.48
N ALA A 3 6.64 -4.86 -12.38
CA ALA A 3 7.35 -5.97 -11.75
C ALA A 3 7.61 -5.63 -10.28
N GLU A 4 7.49 -6.61 -9.38
CA GLU A 4 7.70 -6.45 -7.94
C GLU A 4 8.43 -7.69 -7.40
N ASP A 5 9.55 -7.48 -6.71
CA ASP A 5 10.42 -8.57 -6.24
C ASP A 5 9.84 -9.31 -5.02
N PHE A 6 8.79 -8.77 -4.39
CA PHE A 6 8.02 -9.46 -3.35
C PHE A 6 7.50 -10.84 -3.80
N SER A 7 7.31 -11.03 -5.11
CA SER A 7 6.97 -12.32 -5.70
C SER A 7 7.94 -13.45 -5.32
N TYR A 8 9.24 -13.16 -5.13
CA TYR A 8 10.21 -14.15 -4.67
C TYR A 8 9.95 -14.62 -3.24
N PHE A 9 9.45 -13.77 -2.34
CA PHE A 9 9.05 -14.20 -0.99
C PHE A 9 7.86 -15.17 -1.01
N LEU A 10 6.93 -14.97 -1.96
CA LEU A 10 5.76 -15.83 -2.14
C LEU A 10 6.09 -17.21 -2.70
N LEU A 11 7.29 -17.40 -3.27
CA LEU A 11 7.79 -18.73 -3.65
C LEU A 11 8.18 -19.56 -2.42
N GLU A 12 8.63 -18.90 -1.35
CA GLU A 12 9.22 -19.55 -0.17
C GLU A 12 8.21 -19.76 0.97
N LYS A 13 7.24 -18.85 1.12
CA LYS A 13 6.24 -18.88 2.20
C LYS A 13 4.86 -18.47 1.69
N PRO A 14 3.78 -19.07 2.23
CA PRO A 14 2.45 -18.50 2.06
C PRO A 14 2.44 -17.05 2.53
N GLY A 15 2.03 -16.15 1.64
CA GLY A 15 1.99 -14.73 1.91
C GLY A 15 0.90 -14.04 1.09
N CYS A 16 0.75 -12.75 1.31
CA CYS A 16 -0.23 -11.92 0.62
C CYS A 16 0.42 -10.59 0.26
N TYR A 17 0.28 -10.18 -0.99
CA TYR A 17 0.64 -8.86 -1.48
C TYR A 17 -0.65 -8.12 -1.86
N PHE A 18 -0.79 -6.89 -1.40
CA PHE A 18 -1.99 -6.08 -1.64
C PHE A 18 -1.62 -4.62 -1.86
N LEU A 19 -2.57 -3.85 -2.39
CA LEU A 19 -2.42 -2.43 -2.69
C LEU A 19 -3.42 -1.63 -1.86
N ILE A 20 -3.01 -0.45 -1.40
CA ILE A 20 -3.89 0.57 -0.84
C ILE A 20 -4.07 1.64 -1.91
N GLY A 21 -5.32 2.02 -2.21
CA GLY A 21 -5.61 3.04 -3.20
C GLY A 21 -5.14 4.42 -2.74
N ASN A 22 -4.41 5.14 -3.61
CA ASN A 22 -3.85 6.48 -3.31
C ASN A 22 -4.90 7.62 -3.39
N GLY A 23 -6.19 7.30 -3.47
CA GLY A 23 -7.27 8.27 -3.69
C GLY A 23 -7.50 8.65 -5.15
N ASP A 24 -8.38 9.63 -5.36
CA ASP A 24 -8.80 10.14 -6.67
C ASP A 24 -7.92 11.30 -7.18
N GLY A 25 -6.86 11.64 -6.44
CA GLY A 25 -5.92 12.71 -6.76
C GLY A 25 -6.32 14.10 -6.28
N SER A 26 -7.43 14.24 -5.54
CA SER A 26 -7.84 15.51 -4.94
C SER A 26 -6.88 16.07 -3.89
N HIS A 27 -6.03 15.22 -3.29
CA HIS A 27 -4.98 15.63 -2.35
C HIS A 27 -3.79 16.33 -3.02
N ARG A 28 -3.65 16.20 -4.35
CA ARG A 28 -2.49 16.71 -5.09
C ARG A 28 -2.56 18.22 -5.27
N VAL A 29 -1.40 18.86 -5.30
CA VAL A 29 -1.29 20.31 -5.56
C VAL A 29 -1.88 20.66 -6.94
N GLY A 30 -2.51 21.83 -7.05
CA GLY A 30 -3.05 22.34 -8.32
C GLY A 30 -1.98 22.45 -9.41
N GLY A 31 -2.34 22.10 -10.65
CA GLY A 31 -1.42 22.10 -11.80
C GLY A 31 -0.85 20.74 -12.19
N HIS A 32 -1.16 19.68 -11.43
CA HIS A 32 -0.68 18.31 -11.66
C HIS A 32 -1.69 17.41 -12.42
N GLY A 33 -2.58 18.02 -13.21
CA GLY A 33 -3.64 17.32 -13.95
C GLY A 33 -4.79 16.84 -13.06
N MET A 34 -5.87 16.37 -13.68
CA MET A 34 -7.08 15.92 -12.99
C MET A 34 -7.07 14.41 -12.75
N GLY A 35 -7.69 13.97 -11.65
CA GLY A 35 -7.90 12.54 -11.36
C GLY A 35 -6.69 11.84 -10.73
N PRO A 36 -6.75 10.50 -10.61
CA PRO A 36 -5.71 9.71 -9.96
C PRO A 36 -4.40 9.73 -10.77
N CYS A 37 -3.27 9.60 -10.06
CA CYS A 37 -1.94 9.57 -10.66
C CYS A 37 -1.27 8.22 -10.40
N MET A 38 -0.68 7.64 -11.45
CA MET A 38 0.01 6.35 -11.37
C MET A 38 1.43 6.52 -10.84
N LEU A 39 1.94 5.50 -10.16
CA LEU A 39 3.37 5.39 -9.82
C LEU A 39 4.23 5.54 -11.08
N HIS A 40 5.43 6.10 -10.91
CA HIS A 40 6.38 6.50 -11.97
C HIS A 40 6.01 7.75 -12.78
N ASN A 41 4.90 8.41 -12.48
CA ASN A 41 4.61 9.73 -13.04
C ASN A 41 5.34 10.84 -12.22
N PRO A 42 6.00 11.84 -12.84
CA PRO A 42 6.65 12.94 -12.12
C PRO A 42 5.70 13.83 -11.29
N SER A 43 4.41 13.80 -11.61
CA SER A 43 3.34 14.48 -10.87
C SER A 43 2.64 13.55 -9.86
N TYR A 44 3.22 12.37 -9.59
CA TYR A 44 2.75 11.51 -8.51
C TYR A 44 3.02 12.19 -7.17
N ASP A 45 2.00 12.19 -6.34
CA ASP A 45 2.03 12.74 -5.00
C ASP A 45 1.29 11.76 -4.09
N PHE A 46 1.93 11.39 -2.99
CA PHE A 46 1.42 10.38 -2.08
C PHE A 46 0.35 11.01 -1.18
N ASN A 47 -0.76 10.31 -0.96
CA ASN A 47 -1.79 10.81 -0.05
C ASN A 47 -1.41 10.52 1.40
N ASP A 48 -0.88 11.53 2.10
CA ASP A 48 -0.44 11.42 3.50
C ASP A 48 -1.56 11.01 4.47
N ASP A 49 -2.84 11.24 4.13
CA ASP A 49 -3.98 10.78 4.94
C ASP A 49 -4.05 9.23 5.03
N LEU A 50 -3.33 8.52 4.15
CA LEU A 50 -3.25 7.06 4.15
C LEU A 50 -2.23 6.49 5.14
N ILE A 51 -1.28 7.30 5.62
CA ILE A 51 -0.27 6.87 6.60
C ILE A 51 -0.92 6.23 7.84
N PRO A 52 -1.88 6.89 8.54
CA PRO A 52 -2.51 6.28 9.71
C PRO A 52 -3.31 5.01 9.38
N LEU A 53 -3.93 4.94 8.20
CA LEU A 53 -4.67 3.76 7.76
C LEU A 53 -3.73 2.56 7.52
N GLY A 54 -2.67 2.77 6.75
CA GLY A 54 -1.67 1.75 6.43
C GLY A 54 -0.93 1.25 7.67
N ALA A 55 -0.53 2.16 8.57
CA ALA A 55 0.11 1.80 9.83
C ALA A 55 -0.83 0.97 10.73
N THR A 56 -2.09 1.38 10.86
CA THR A 56 -3.08 0.66 11.67
C THR A 56 -3.32 -0.75 11.14
N LEU A 57 -3.38 -0.92 9.81
CA LEU A 57 -3.52 -2.23 9.18
C LEU A 57 -2.39 -3.16 9.59
N TRP A 58 -1.13 -2.75 9.44
CA TRP A 58 0.02 -3.58 9.80
C TRP A 58 0.07 -3.92 11.30
N VAL A 59 -0.21 -2.96 12.17
CA VAL A 59 -0.29 -3.17 13.62
C VAL A 59 -1.35 -4.23 13.94
N ARG A 60 -2.59 -4.04 13.46
CA ARG A 60 -3.69 -4.98 13.73
C ARG A 60 -3.42 -6.37 13.15
N LEU A 61 -2.87 -6.44 11.94
CA LEU A 61 -2.51 -7.70 11.30
C LEU A 61 -1.47 -8.48 12.13
N ALA A 62 -0.38 -7.81 12.54
CA ALA A 62 0.65 -8.43 13.36
C ALA A 62 0.11 -8.91 14.71
N HIS A 63 -0.71 -8.08 15.38
CA HIS A 63 -1.35 -8.47 16.64
C HIS A 63 -2.26 -9.69 16.47
N GLN A 64 -3.12 -9.71 15.45
CA GLN A 64 -4.03 -10.83 15.20
C GLN A 64 -3.29 -12.12 14.85
N TRP A 65 -2.22 -12.01 14.06
CA TRP A 65 -1.39 -13.15 13.68
C TRP A 65 -0.65 -13.75 14.89
N LEU A 66 -0.03 -12.91 15.72
CA LEU A 66 0.76 -13.35 16.86
C LEU A 66 -0.09 -13.76 18.08
N ALA A 67 -1.35 -13.34 18.16
CA ALA A 67 -2.27 -13.74 19.22
C ALA A 67 -2.79 -15.19 19.07
N GLN A 68 -2.55 -15.84 17.93
CA GLN A 68 -2.95 -17.24 17.74
C GLN A 68 -2.10 -18.15 18.65
N PRO A 69 -2.70 -19.15 19.32
CA PRO A 69 -1.94 -20.17 20.03
C PRO A 69 -0.97 -20.83 19.04
N ARG A 70 0.31 -20.93 19.41
CA ARG A 70 1.23 -21.78 18.66
C ARG A 70 0.78 -23.22 18.87
N GLY A 71 0.39 -23.88 17.79
CA GLY A 71 0.16 -25.33 17.77
C GLY A 71 1.44 -26.11 18.04
#